data_AF-A0A1G4A147-F1
#
_entry.id   AF-A0A1G4A147-F1
#
_cell.length_a   1.000
_cell.length_b   1.000
_cell.length_c   1.000
_cell.angle_alpha   90.00
_cell.angle_beta   90.00
_cell.angle_gamma   90.00
#
_symmetry.space_group_name_H-M   'P 1'
#
loop_
_entity.id
_entity.type
_entity.pdbx_description
1 polymer ?
#
loop_
_entity_poly.entity_id
_entity_poly.type
_entity_poly.pdbx_seq_one_letter_code
_entity_poly.pdbx_strand_id
1 'polypeptide(L)'
;MKTADDRLAKLSTTRRDFIKTASALTGAAVLCPRDFCCVARAAGQPEAIVIRGHHLFDMLDALGTGKSSHKTLGPVAQKVRANPKAPIKVVIGVDDICAPCEWWDHAKAHCKRSLTTHPQDNENSMASDKNAIRVLGLKPGDTMSAADLYRLIKTKVTKKVFAEEVCVACRLVNKCKETYEPKIEAAVKALSGPRS
;
A
#
# COMPACT_ATOMS: atom_id res chain seq x y z
N MET A 1 5.18 -35.26 -59.01
CA MET A 1 4.31 -35.43 -57.81
C MET A 1 3.41 -34.22 -57.71
N LYS A 2 2.09 -34.44 -57.65
CA LYS A 2 1.03 -33.43 -57.60
C LYS A 2 0.70 -33.06 -56.14
N THR A 3 0.19 -31.84 -55.98
CA THR A 3 -0.76 -31.32 -54.96
C THR A 3 -0.23 -31.00 -53.55
N ALA A 4 -0.71 -29.97 -52.84
CA ALA A 4 -1.78 -29.01 -53.08
C ALA A 4 -1.44 -27.69 -52.36
N ASP A 5 -1.64 -26.57 -53.04
CA ASP A 5 -1.71 -25.24 -52.46
C ASP A 5 -3.00 -24.64 -53.04
N ASP A 6 -4.02 -24.49 -52.19
CA ASP A 6 -5.21 -23.65 -52.42
C ASP A 6 -6.31 -23.97 -51.40
N ARG A 7 -6.69 -22.94 -50.62
CA ARG A 7 -8.08 -22.49 -50.33
C ARG A 7 -8.19 -21.86 -48.94
N LEU A 8 -8.56 -20.58 -48.92
CA LEU A 8 -9.63 -19.96 -48.11
C LEU A 8 -9.44 -18.43 -48.20
N ALA A 9 -10.05 -17.77 -49.19
CA ALA A 9 -11.34 -17.05 -49.06
C ALA A 9 -11.30 -15.98 -47.96
N LYS A 10 -10.96 -14.72 -48.32
CA LYS A 10 -11.91 -13.62 -48.60
C LYS A 10 -12.88 -13.31 -47.45
N LEU A 11 -12.61 -12.22 -46.74
CA LEU A 11 -13.66 -11.31 -46.25
C LEU A 11 -13.19 -9.86 -46.44
N SER A 12 -13.76 -9.21 -47.45
CA SER A 12 -13.61 -7.78 -47.71
C SER A 12 -14.66 -7.03 -46.88
N THR A 13 -14.22 -6.15 -45.99
CA THR A 13 -15.13 -5.25 -45.27
C THR A 13 -15.21 -3.94 -46.04
N THR A 14 -16.26 -3.78 -46.85
CA THR A 14 -16.58 -2.50 -47.50
C THR A 14 -17.46 -1.63 -46.63
N ARG A 15 -17.28 -0.33 -46.87
CA ARG A 15 -17.74 0.86 -46.15
C ARG A 15 -19.00 1.39 -46.87
N ARG A 16 -19.99 1.88 -46.09
CA ARG A 16 -21.22 2.60 -46.53
C ARG A 16 -22.25 1.67 -47.21
N ASP A 17 -23.55 1.71 -46.97
CA ASP A 17 -24.54 2.77 -46.67
C ASP A 17 -25.59 2.17 -45.69
N PHE A 18 -26.34 2.87 -44.85
CA PHE A 18 -27.51 3.67 -45.23
C PHE A 18 -28.04 4.41 -43.99
N ILE A 19 -28.21 5.73 -44.09
CA ILE A 19 -29.00 6.53 -43.16
C ILE A 19 -30.46 6.49 -43.63
N LYS A 20 -31.37 6.12 -42.73
CA LYS A 20 -32.71 6.72 -42.50
C LYS A 20 -33.59 5.67 -41.82
N THR A 21 -34.11 5.99 -40.64
CA THR A 21 -35.55 6.16 -40.38
C THR A 21 -35.70 6.57 -38.92
N ALA A 22 -36.21 7.78 -38.70
CA ALA A 22 -36.73 8.21 -37.43
C ALA A 22 -38.12 7.61 -37.24
N SER A 23 -38.41 7.06 -36.07
CA SER A 23 -39.78 6.97 -35.55
C SER A 23 -39.74 7.09 -34.03
N ALA A 24 -40.39 8.15 -33.56
CA ALA A 24 -40.70 8.38 -32.17
C ALA A 24 -41.68 7.32 -31.68
N LEU A 25 -41.47 6.82 -30.47
CA LEU A 25 -42.53 6.31 -29.61
C LEU A 25 -42.13 6.52 -28.14
N THR A 26 -42.94 7.35 -27.52
CA THR A 26 -43.20 7.58 -26.10
C THR A 26 -43.09 6.34 -25.23
N GLY A 27 -42.58 6.54 -24.00
CA GLY A 27 -43.10 5.87 -22.81
C GLY A 27 -42.15 4.94 -22.09
N ALA A 28 -41.46 5.47 -21.08
CA ALA A 28 -41.32 4.90 -19.72
C ALA A 28 -40.07 5.52 -19.07
N ALA A 29 -40.29 6.45 -18.15
CA ALA A 29 -39.26 6.92 -17.24
C ALA A 29 -38.84 5.76 -16.33
N VAL A 30 -37.76 5.07 -16.71
CA VAL A 30 -37.01 4.25 -15.76
C VAL A 30 -36.23 5.22 -14.89
N LEU A 31 -36.70 5.39 -13.66
CA LEU A 31 -35.96 6.02 -12.58
C LEU A 31 -34.68 5.20 -12.35
N CYS A 32 -33.58 5.60 -13.00
CA CYS A 32 -32.25 5.26 -12.53
C CYS A 32 -32.06 5.98 -11.19
N PRO A 33 -31.77 5.30 -10.07
CA PRO A 33 -31.15 5.97 -8.94
C PRO A 33 -29.75 6.40 -9.38
N ARG A 34 -29.67 7.62 -9.92
CA ARG A 34 -28.45 8.42 -9.98
C ARG A 34 -28.20 8.98 -8.58
N ASP A 35 -27.80 8.09 -7.68
CA ASP A 35 -27.17 8.47 -6.42
C ASP A 35 -25.78 7.83 -6.36
N PHE A 36 -24.95 8.13 -7.37
CA PHE A 36 -23.55 8.42 -7.06
C PHE A 36 -23.53 9.77 -6.35
N CYS A 37 -24.02 9.76 -5.11
CA CYS A 37 -23.88 10.86 -4.20
C CYS A 37 -22.38 10.97 -3.93
N CYS A 38 -21.78 12.01 -4.52
CA CYS A 38 -20.48 12.50 -4.14
C CYS A 38 -20.48 12.56 -2.61
N VAL A 39 -19.72 11.68 -1.97
CA VAL A 39 -19.57 11.72 -0.52
C VAL A 39 -18.85 13.03 -0.22
N ALA A 40 -19.63 14.05 0.15
CA ALA A 40 -19.10 15.27 0.71
C ALA A 40 -18.16 14.85 1.85
N ARG A 41 -16.88 15.21 1.74
CA ARG A 41 -15.91 15.02 2.83
C ARG A 41 -16.49 15.73 4.04
N ALA A 42 -16.91 14.96 5.04
CA ALA A 42 -17.23 15.50 6.35
C ALA A 42 -15.99 16.24 6.85
N ALA A 43 -16.10 17.55 7.00
CA ALA A 43 -15.09 18.36 7.65
C ALA A 43 -14.89 17.81 9.07
N GLY A 44 -13.66 17.39 9.39
CA GLY A 44 -13.28 16.99 10.75
C GLY A 44 -12.75 15.56 10.95
N GLN A 45 -12.63 14.73 9.91
CA GLN A 45 -11.90 13.47 10.05
C GLN A 45 -10.38 13.74 9.99
N PRO A 46 -9.58 13.23 10.95
CA PRO A 46 -8.14 13.38 10.91
C PRO A 46 -7.60 12.78 9.62
N GLU A 47 -6.71 13.52 8.95
CA GLU A 47 -6.05 13.05 7.73
C GLU A 47 -5.31 11.73 8.02
N ALA A 48 -5.44 10.77 7.11
CA ALA A 48 -4.81 9.46 7.27
C ALA A 48 -3.30 9.60 7.15
N ILE A 49 -2.60 8.98 8.09
CA ILE A 49 -1.14 8.84 8.05
C ILE A 49 -0.83 7.82 6.96
N VAL A 50 -0.10 8.23 5.92
CA VAL A 50 0.27 7.36 4.81
C VAL A 50 1.56 6.65 5.17
N ILE A 51 1.52 5.31 5.19
CA ILE A 51 2.68 4.48 5.52
C ILE A 51 2.83 3.38 4.47
N ARG A 52 4.05 3.19 3.97
CA ARG A 52 4.33 2.08 3.04
C ARG A 52 4.54 0.76 3.77
N GLY A 53 4.24 -0.34 3.09
CA GLY A 53 4.22 -1.67 3.71
C GLY A 53 5.48 -2.04 4.50
N HIS A 54 6.69 -1.77 3.99
CA HIS A 54 7.91 -2.12 4.73
C HIS A 54 8.15 -1.22 5.96
N HIS A 55 7.78 0.07 5.88
CA HIS A 55 7.91 0.99 7.01
C HIS A 55 6.98 0.65 8.18
N LEU A 56 5.93 -0.14 7.97
CA LEU A 56 5.14 -0.71 9.07
C LEU A 56 6.04 -1.48 10.06
N PHE A 57 7.06 -2.17 9.55
CA PHE A 57 8.01 -2.96 10.35
C PHE A 57 9.18 -2.12 10.88
N ASP A 58 9.67 -1.15 10.11
CA ASP A 58 10.73 -0.24 10.58
C ASP A 58 10.26 0.65 11.74
N MET A 59 8.95 0.90 11.84
CA MET A 59 8.36 1.64 12.95
C MET A 59 8.27 0.86 14.26
N LEU A 60 8.43 -0.48 14.29
CA LEU A 60 8.15 -1.27 15.48
C LEU A 60 8.96 -0.84 16.71
N ASP A 61 10.24 -0.53 16.53
CA ASP A 61 11.11 -0.08 17.62
C ASP A 61 10.68 1.28 18.18
N ALA A 62 10.35 2.22 17.29
CA ALA A 62 9.87 3.55 17.67
C ALA A 62 8.48 3.51 18.29
N LEU A 63 7.62 2.62 17.82
CA LEU A 63 6.30 2.38 18.39
C LEU A 63 6.37 1.68 19.74
N GLY A 64 7.36 0.82 20.01
CA GLY A 64 7.55 0.19 21.31
C GLY A 64 8.20 1.13 22.34
N THR A 65 9.30 1.77 21.95
CA THR A 65 10.16 2.54 22.86
C THR A 65 9.83 4.04 22.92
N GLY A 66 9.10 4.56 21.93
CA GLY A 66 8.90 6.00 21.75
C GLY A 66 10.12 6.73 21.17
N LYS A 67 11.18 6.02 20.79
CA LYS A 67 12.46 6.60 20.32
C LYS A 67 12.79 6.12 18.91
N SER A 68 13.38 7.00 18.10
CA SER A 68 13.95 6.64 16.81
C SER A 68 15.19 7.49 16.54
N SER A 69 16.20 6.89 15.91
CA SER A 69 17.34 7.61 15.35
C SER A 69 17.06 8.19 13.95
N HIS A 70 15.95 7.80 13.31
CA HIS A 70 15.58 8.28 11.99
C HIS A 70 14.73 9.55 12.09
N LYS A 71 15.26 10.66 11.58
CA LYS A 71 14.71 12.02 11.75
C LYS A 71 13.21 12.15 11.42
N THR A 72 12.74 11.48 10.37
CA THR A 72 11.33 11.56 9.94
C THR A 72 10.44 10.44 10.48
N LEU A 73 11.01 9.29 10.85
CA LEU A 73 10.24 8.14 11.34
C LEU A 73 9.79 8.37 12.78
N GLY A 74 10.66 8.92 13.62
CA GLY A 74 10.34 9.23 15.02
C GLY A 74 9.08 10.08 15.17
N PRO A 75 8.96 11.24 14.51
CA PRO A 75 7.76 12.07 14.55
C PRO A 75 6.49 11.33 14.08
N VAL A 76 6.59 10.52 13.03
CA VAL A 76 5.44 9.74 12.53
C VAL A 76 5.02 8.67 13.57
N ALA A 77 5.96 7.91 14.12
CA ALA A 77 5.68 6.93 15.16
C ALA A 77 5.10 7.58 16.44
N GLN A 78 5.56 8.78 16.81
CA GLN A 78 5.00 9.54 17.92
C GLN A 78 3.55 9.95 17.67
N LYS A 79 3.22 10.43 16.46
CA LYS A 79 1.83 10.73 16.06
C LYS A 79 0.94 9.49 16.17
N VAL A 80 1.42 8.35 15.67
CA VAL A 80 0.71 7.06 15.75
C VAL A 80 0.50 6.62 17.21
N ARG A 81 1.52 6.75 18.06
CA ARG A 81 1.42 6.42 19.49
C ARG A 81 0.45 7.34 20.24
N ALA A 82 0.46 8.64 19.93
CA ALA A 82 -0.41 9.62 20.58
C ALA A 82 -1.89 9.41 20.23
N ASN A 83 -2.17 8.84 19.05
CA ASN A 83 -3.51 8.50 18.64
C ASN A 83 -3.56 7.10 17.99
N PRO A 84 -3.69 6.01 18.78
CA PRO A 84 -3.80 4.65 18.25
C PRO A 84 -5.03 4.41 17.37
N LYS A 85 -6.02 5.32 17.42
CA LYS A 85 -7.20 5.31 16.54
C LYS A 85 -6.96 6.07 15.23
N ALA A 86 -5.81 6.72 15.06
CA ALA A 86 -5.47 7.43 13.84
C ALA A 86 -5.57 6.48 12.64
N PRO A 87 -6.20 6.92 11.54
CA PRO A 87 -6.25 6.12 10.32
C PRO A 87 -4.86 6.03 9.71
N ILE A 88 -4.40 4.82 9.43
CA ILE A 88 -3.21 4.55 8.63
C ILE A 88 -3.65 4.03 7.26
N LYS A 89 -3.25 4.74 6.20
CA LYS A 89 -3.42 4.31 4.81
C LYS A 89 -2.15 3.56 4.37
N VAL A 90 -2.30 2.28 4.04
CA VAL A 90 -1.15 1.45 3.65
C VAL A 90 -0.91 1.55 2.15
N VAL A 91 0.30 1.91 1.74
CA VAL A 91 0.65 2.12 0.31
C VAL A 91 1.88 1.33 -0.13
N ILE A 92 2.15 1.38 -1.43
CA ILE A 92 3.42 0.96 -2.04
C ILE A 92 4.12 2.24 -2.51
N GLY A 93 5.40 2.39 -2.20
CA GLY A 93 6.17 3.58 -2.61
C GLY A 93 6.20 4.67 -1.55
N VAL A 94 6.20 5.95 -1.95
CA VAL A 94 6.42 7.09 -1.04
C VAL A 94 5.34 7.19 0.04
N ASP A 95 5.75 7.58 1.25
CA ASP A 95 4.90 7.72 2.42
C ASP A 95 5.31 8.93 3.27
N ASP A 96 4.65 9.13 4.41
CA ASP A 96 4.88 10.29 5.28
C ASP A 96 6.26 10.28 5.97
N ILE A 97 6.98 9.16 5.94
CA ILE A 97 8.35 9.04 6.45
C ILE A 97 9.35 9.40 5.35
N CYS A 98 9.13 8.92 4.12
CA CYS A 98 9.98 9.16 2.97
C CYS A 98 9.84 10.58 2.41
N ALA A 99 8.60 11.07 2.26
CA ALA A 99 8.33 12.33 1.57
C ALA A 99 9.11 13.55 2.13
N PRO A 100 9.26 13.73 3.46
CA PRO A 100 10.08 14.82 4.01
C PRO A 100 11.56 14.46 4.21
N CYS A 101 12.01 13.26 3.80
CA CYS A 101 13.37 12.80 4.05
C CYS A 101 14.37 13.45 3.08
N GLU A 102 15.49 13.94 3.61
CA GLU A 102 16.60 14.54 2.81
C GLU A 102 17.21 13.59 1.77
N TRP A 103 17.03 12.28 1.98
CA TRP A 103 17.50 11.22 1.10
C TRP A 103 16.47 10.77 0.07
N TRP A 104 15.28 11.37 0.02
CA TRP A 104 14.28 11.04 -1.00
C TRP A 104 14.52 11.87 -2.26
N ASP A 105 14.60 11.21 -3.41
CA ASP A 105 14.60 11.84 -4.73
C ASP A 105 13.16 11.82 -5.25
N HIS A 106 12.50 12.98 -5.23
CA HIS A 106 11.12 13.11 -5.70
C HIS A 106 10.97 12.94 -7.22
N ALA A 107 12.00 13.25 -8.00
CA ALA A 107 11.93 13.12 -9.45
C ALA A 107 12.01 11.66 -9.88
N LYS A 108 12.80 10.85 -9.16
CA LYS A 108 12.99 9.42 -9.43
C LYS A 108 12.13 8.51 -8.57
N ALA A 109 11.39 9.07 -7.62
CA ALA A 109 10.59 8.34 -6.64
C ALA A 109 11.37 7.24 -5.91
N HIS A 110 12.59 7.55 -5.45
CA HIS A 110 13.46 6.58 -4.77
C HIS A 110 14.28 7.19 -3.63
N CYS A 111 14.78 6.34 -2.73
CA CYS A 111 15.70 6.72 -1.67
C CYS A 111 17.15 6.62 -2.15
N LYS A 112 17.92 7.71 -2.10
CA LYS A 112 19.34 7.75 -2.49
C LYS A 112 20.32 7.37 -1.37
N ARG A 113 19.85 7.17 -0.13
CA ARG A 113 20.71 6.99 1.06
C ARG A 113 21.78 5.91 0.93
N SER A 114 21.45 4.82 0.25
CA SER A 114 22.31 3.63 0.18
C SER A 114 22.52 3.12 -1.24
N LEU A 115 22.11 3.87 -2.27
CA LEU A 115 22.17 3.39 -3.65
C LEU A 115 23.59 3.15 -4.17
N THR A 116 24.58 3.88 -3.64
CA THR A 116 25.99 3.68 -4.01
C THR A 116 26.52 2.32 -3.54
N THR A 117 26.12 1.88 -2.35
CA THR A 117 26.62 0.62 -1.74
C THR A 117 25.66 -0.55 -1.95
N HIS A 118 24.37 -0.26 -2.10
CA HIS A 118 23.28 -1.21 -2.23
C HIS A 118 22.31 -0.74 -3.32
N PRO A 119 22.67 -0.94 -4.61
CA PRO A 119 21.87 -0.45 -5.73
C PRO A 119 20.44 -0.98 -5.77
N GLN A 120 20.20 -2.17 -5.18
CA GLN A 120 18.90 -2.86 -5.16
C GLN A 120 18.00 -2.44 -3.99
N ASP A 121 18.44 -1.54 -3.10
CA ASP A 121 17.68 -1.25 -1.87
C ASP A 121 16.26 -0.71 -2.17
N ASN A 122 16.07 0.04 -3.27
CA ASN A 122 14.74 0.53 -3.63
C ASN A 122 13.84 -0.58 -4.16
N GLU A 123 14.33 -1.42 -5.05
CA GLU A 123 13.59 -2.58 -5.57
C GLU A 123 13.22 -3.53 -4.43
N ASN A 124 14.14 -3.76 -3.49
CA ASN A 124 13.94 -4.60 -2.31
C ASN A 124 12.88 -4.00 -1.37
N SER A 125 12.92 -2.69 -1.10
CA SER A 125 11.88 -2.00 -0.32
C SER A 125 10.50 -2.07 -1.01
N MET A 126 10.43 -1.92 -2.32
CA MET A 126 9.19 -2.06 -3.09
C MET A 126 8.65 -3.49 -3.07
N ALA A 127 9.53 -4.50 -3.11
CA ALA A 127 9.14 -5.90 -2.93
C ALA A 127 8.59 -6.14 -1.52
N SER A 128 9.25 -5.63 -0.48
CA SER A 128 8.76 -5.72 0.89
C SER A 128 7.42 -5.02 1.12
N ASP A 129 7.16 -3.87 0.49
CA ASP A 129 5.84 -3.24 0.53
C ASP A 129 4.73 -4.17 0.01
N LYS A 130 4.95 -4.73 -1.19
CA LYS A 130 4.01 -5.64 -1.85
C LYS A 130 3.77 -6.89 -1.01
N ASN A 131 4.84 -7.47 -0.47
CA ASN A 131 4.77 -8.66 0.35
C ASN A 131 4.02 -8.42 1.66
N ALA A 132 4.29 -7.30 2.34
CA ALA A 132 3.58 -6.90 3.55
C ALA A 132 2.08 -6.81 3.30
N ILE A 133 1.68 -6.07 2.25
CA ILE A 133 0.27 -5.90 1.88
C ILE A 133 -0.39 -7.25 1.56
N ARG A 134 0.29 -8.10 0.76
CA ARG A 134 -0.18 -9.45 0.42
C ARG A 134 -0.40 -10.32 1.66
N VAL A 135 0.61 -10.42 2.54
CA VAL A 135 0.56 -11.26 3.75
C VAL A 135 -0.54 -10.78 4.70
N LEU A 136 -0.71 -9.47 4.84
CA LEU A 136 -1.76 -8.89 5.67
C LEU A 136 -3.16 -9.08 5.07
N GLY A 137 -3.27 -9.43 3.78
CA GLY A 137 -4.54 -9.55 3.06
C GLY A 137 -5.20 -8.19 2.80
N LEU A 138 -4.37 -7.15 2.62
CA LEU A 138 -4.80 -5.79 2.33
C LEU A 138 -4.67 -5.50 0.82
N LYS A 139 -5.25 -4.39 0.39
CA LYS A 139 -5.01 -3.77 -0.91
C LYS A 139 -4.25 -2.45 -0.72
N PRO A 140 -3.42 -2.02 -1.68
CA PRO A 140 -2.82 -0.69 -1.64
C PRO A 140 -3.92 0.38 -1.57
N GLY A 141 -3.82 1.27 -0.58
CA GLY A 141 -4.80 2.31 -0.30
C GLY A 141 -5.82 1.96 0.78
N ASP A 142 -5.86 0.70 1.25
CA ASP A 142 -6.69 0.32 2.40
C ASP A 142 -6.28 1.14 3.62
N THR A 143 -7.29 1.51 4.42
CA THR A 143 -7.13 2.35 5.61
C THR A 143 -7.75 1.67 6.81
N MET A 144 -7.01 1.63 7.92
CA MET A 144 -7.53 1.12 9.20
C MET A 144 -6.86 1.82 10.38
N SER A 145 -7.40 1.66 11.59
CA SER A 145 -6.78 2.26 12.76
C SER A 145 -5.38 1.68 13.01
N ALA A 146 -4.46 2.50 13.52
CA ALA A 146 -3.12 2.02 13.85
C ALA A 146 -3.14 0.83 14.82
N ALA A 147 -3.99 0.88 15.85
CA ALA A 147 -4.14 -0.21 16.81
C ALA A 147 -4.61 -1.51 16.14
N ASP A 148 -5.58 -1.45 15.23
CA ASP A 148 -6.04 -2.63 14.48
C ASP A 148 -4.97 -3.15 13.54
N LEU A 149 -4.26 -2.26 12.83
CA LEU A 149 -3.21 -2.64 11.89
C LEU A 149 -2.08 -3.39 12.59
N TYR A 150 -1.59 -2.90 13.72
CA TYR A 150 -0.51 -3.57 14.45
C TYR A 150 -0.95 -4.85 15.14
N ARG A 151 -2.21 -4.97 15.56
CA ARG A 151 -2.78 -6.27 15.97
C ARG A 151 -2.82 -7.24 14.81
N LEU A 152 -3.26 -6.81 13.62
CA LEU A 152 -3.28 -7.64 12.42
C LEU A 152 -1.87 -8.14 12.06
N ILE A 153 -0.86 -7.26 12.11
CA ILE A 153 0.55 -7.63 11.90
C ILE A 153 0.96 -8.70 12.92
N LYS A 154 0.72 -8.48 14.21
CA LYS A 154 1.04 -9.46 15.26
C LYS A 154 0.37 -10.82 15.01
N THR A 155 -0.87 -10.83 14.55
CA THR A 155 -1.64 -12.06 14.28
C THR A 155 -1.15 -12.80 13.04
N LYS A 156 -0.84 -12.09 11.95
CA LYS A 156 -0.53 -12.71 10.65
C LYS A 156 0.95 -12.91 10.37
N VAL A 157 1.82 -12.13 11.00
CA VAL A 157 3.25 -12.12 10.70
C VAL A 157 4.02 -12.68 11.89
N THR A 158 4.43 -13.94 11.80
CA THR A 158 5.39 -14.56 12.74
C THR A 158 6.82 -14.18 12.38
N LYS A 159 7.81 -14.49 13.24
CA LYS A 159 9.24 -14.34 12.90
C LYS A 159 9.59 -15.00 11.56
N LYS A 160 9.04 -16.20 11.30
CA LYS A 160 9.26 -16.94 10.06
C LYS A 160 8.66 -16.19 8.86
N VAL A 161 7.39 -15.81 8.94
CA VAL A 161 6.70 -15.07 7.86
C VAL A 161 7.38 -13.73 7.59
N PHE A 162 7.80 -13.02 8.64
CA PHE A 162 8.58 -11.79 8.50
C PHE A 162 9.85 -12.00 7.66
N ALA A 163 10.63 -13.05 7.99
CA ALA A 163 11.93 -13.29 7.36
C ALA A 163 11.83 -13.90 5.96
N GLU A 164 10.86 -14.79 5.73
CA GLU A 164 10.78 -15.60 4.52
C GLU A 164 9.78 -15.06 3.50
N GLU A 165 8.81 -14.26 3.92
CA GLU A 165 7.77 -13.75 3.02
C GLU A 165 7.76 -12.22 2.91
N VAL A 166 7.89 -11.50 4.02
CA VAL A 166 7.74 -10.03 4.02
C VAL A 166 9.05 -9.34 3.63
N CYS A 167 10.09 -9.54 4.43
CA CYS A 167 11.38 -8.87 4.30
C CYS A 167 12.43 -9.72 3.58
N VAL A 168 12.02 -10.74 2.82
CA VAL A 168 12.92 -11.72 2.18
C VAL A 168 14.03 -11.08 1.31
N ALA A 169 13.74 -9.97 0.63
CA ALA A 169 14.70 -9.26 -0.20
C ALA A 169 15.49 -8.17 0.56
N CYS A 170 15.12 -7.88 1.82
CA CYS A 170 15.75 -6.83 2.60
C CYS A 170 17.10 -7.30 3.14
N ARG A 171 18.17 -6.56 2.85
CA ARG A 171 19.52 -6.85 3.35
C ARG A 171 19.62 -6.87 4.88
N LEU A 172 18.69 -6.22 5.59
CA LEU A 172 18.66 -6.16 7.05
C LEU A 172 17.82 -7.28 7.69
N VAL A 173 17.22 -8.18 6.91
CA VAL A 173 16.27 -9.19 7.40
C VAL A 173 16.85 -10.03 8.54
N ASN A 174 18.11 -10.46 8.43
CA ASN A 174 18.77 -11.27 9.46
C ASN A 174 18.95 -10.51 10.78
N LYS A 175 19.20 -9.20 10.72
CA LYS A 175 19.28 -8.36 11.93
C LYS A 175 17.89 -8.12 12.51
N CYS A 176 16.91 -7.83 11.67
CA CYS A 176 15.57 -7.46 12.11
C CYS A 176 14.81 -8.67 12.68
N LYS A 177 14.93 -9.86 12.08
CA LYS A 177 14.20 -11.06 12.50
C LYS A 177 14.51 -11.50 13.93
N GLU A 178 15.74 -11.28 14.41
CA GLU A 178 16.12 -11.67 15.78
C GLU A 178 15.45 -10.82 16.86
N THR A 179 14.97 -9.63 16.50
CA THR A 179 14.29 -8.72 17.43
C THR A 179 12.82 -8.52 17.08
N TYR A 180 12.29 -9.25 16.10
CA TYR A 180 10.94 -9.02 15.57
C TYR A 180 9.86 -9.22 16.63
N GLU A 181 9.80 -10.39 17.26
CA GLU A 181 8.77 -10.75 18.24
C GLU A 181 8.68 -9.80 19.44
N PRO A 182 9.79 -9.49 20.15
CA PRO A 182 9.71 -8.53 21.25
C PRO A 182 9.32 -7.12 20.79
N LYS A 183 9.69 -6.71 19.56
CA LYS A 183 9.33 -5.39 19.02
C LYS A 183 7.86 -5.29 18.66
N ILE A 184 7.27 -6.29 18.00
CA ILE A 184 5.84 -6.28 17.69
C ILE A 184 5.00 -6.36 18.96
N GLU A 185 5.43 -7.11 19.98
CA GLU A 185 4.77 -7.14 21.27
C GLU A 185 4.76 -5.76 21.94
N ALA A 186 5.92 -5.10 21.99
CA ALA A 186 6.05 -3.77 22.57
C ALA A 186 5.22 -2.73 21.82
N ALA A 187 5.21 -2.77 20.48
CA ALA A 187 4.41 -1.88 19.66
C ALA A 187 2.90 -2.08 19.91
N VAL A 188 2.41 -3.32 19.91
CA VAL A 188 0.99 -3.62 20.18
C VAL A 188 0.60 -3.19 21.59
N LYS A 189 1.46 -3.45 22.59
CA LYS A 189 1.23 -3.01 23.97
C LYS A 189 1.11 -1.49 24.06
N ALA A 190 2.02 -0.75 23.42
CA ALA A 190 2.00 0.71 23.40
C ALA A 190 0.74 1.28 22.74
N LEU A 191 0.19 0.59 21.74
CA LEU A 191 -1.03 1.01 21.03
C LEU A 191 -2.33 0.52 21.69
N SER A 192 -2.24 -0.33 22.72
CA SER A 192 -3.40 -0.92 23.41
C SER A 192 -3.60 -0.37 24.83
N GLY A 193 -2.68 0.44 25.35
CA GLY A 193 -2.74 0.95 26.73
C GLY A 193 -3.90 1.92 26.98
N PRO A 194 -4.43 2.00 28.23
CA PRO A 194 -5.37 3.03 28.62
C PRO A 194 -4.69 4.40 28.49
N ARG A 195 -5.39 5.33 27.83
CA ARG A 195 -4.92 6.70 27.62
C ARG A 195 -4.76 7.38 28.98
N SER A 196 -3.56 7.90 29.26
CA SER A 196 -3.32 8.89 30.31
C SER A 196 -3.95 10.22 29.92
#